data_AF-A0A391PKM0-F1
#
_entry.id   AF-A0A391PKM0-F1
#
_cell.length_a   1.000
_cell.length_b   1.000
_cell.length_c   1.000
_cell.angle_alpha   90.00
_cell.angle_beta   90.00
_cell.angle_gamma   90.00
#
_symmetry.space_group_name_H-M   'P 1'
#
loop_
_entity.id
_entity.type
_entity.pdbx_description
1 polymer ?
#
loop_
_entity_poly.entity_id
_entity_poly.type
_entity_poly.pdbx_seq_one_letter_code
_entity_poly.pdbx_strand_id
1 'polypeptide(L)'
;MHPGRVVYLGLHIAIALALMLSDMFAVLNTILGFYSNVAIAWIGAIVADLVINKPLLKLSPSYVEFKRAYLYSINPVGFVSMLVGSVFSILAFYHAFGDFLAAWSPYLALTLSFVLSPVMCIATKGKYYLARRNPLREEIEKEPLWAGQTLLDVVDQKRYELPDMVHDCPFHHGTVSSLTCTLTKDCHDMCKRDGYTDSTSTEELKTAVAPQSS
;
A
#
# COMPACT_ATOMS: atom_id res chain seq x y z
N MET A 1 15.36 -33.46 21.53
CA MET A 1 14.02 -34.07 21.31
C MET A 1 13.14 -33.04 20.62
N HIS A 2 12.87 -33.19 19.33
CA HIS A 2 11.79 -32.40 18.70
C HIS A 2 10.48 -32.89 19.30
N PRO A 3 9.64 -32.02 19.88
CA PRO A 3 8.33 -32.42 20.38
C PRO A 3 7.58 -33.09 19.22
N GLY A 4 7.25 -34.37 19.39
CA GLY A 4 6.60 -35.15 18.35
C GLY A 4 5.21 -34.61 18.02
N ARG A 5 4.66 -35.00 16.86
CA ARG A 5 3.32 -34.63 16.37
C ARG A 5 2.21 -34.73 17.43
N VAL A 6 2.34 -35.70 18.34
CA VAL A 6 1.39 -35.95 19.45
C VAL A 6 1.33 -34.79 20.44
N VAL A 7 2.45 -34.15 20.75
CA VAL A 7 2.50 -32.99 21.66
C VAL A 7 1.76 -31.80 21.05
N TYR A 8 1.98 -31.54 19.75
CA TYR A 8 1.25 -30.49 19.03
C TYR A 8 -0.23 -30.79 18.89
N LEU A 9 -0.60 -32.06 18.66
CA LEU A 9 -2.00 -32.48 18.62
C LEU A 9 -2.68 -32.30 19.98
N GLY A 10 -2.02 -32.70 21.06
CA GLY A 10 -2.50 -32.49 22.43
C GLY A 10 -2.71 -31.01 22.76
N LEU A 11 -1.75 -30.16 22.38
CA LEU A 11 -1.87 -28.71 22.53
C LEU A 11 -3.07 -28.14 21.74
N HIS A 12 -3.26 -28.55 20.48
CA HIS A 12 -4.38 -28.08 19.67
C HIS A 12 -5.73 -28.49 20.25
N ILE A 13 -5.87 -29.74 20.70
CA ILE A 13 -7.10 -30.24 21.33
C ILE A 13 -7.36 -29.47 22.63
N ALA A 14 -6.34 -29.24 23.44
CA ALA A 14 -6.46 -28.48 24.68
C ALA A 14 -6.92 -27.04 24.43
N ILE A 15 -6.35 -26.34 23.43
CA ILE A 15 -6.77 -24.99 23.04
C ILE A 15 -8.22 -25.01 22.52
N ALA A 16 -8.58 -25.97 21.66
CA ALA A 16 -9.93 -26.08 21.12
C ALA A 16 -10.98 -26.31 22.22
N LEU A 17 -10.70 -27.21 23.17
CA LEU A 17 -11.57 -27.44 24.32
C LEU A 17 -11.67 -26.21 25.22
N ALA A 18 -10.54 -25.55 25.52
CA ALA A 18 -10.53 -24.34 26.32
C ALA A 18 -11.40 -23.24 25.69
N LEU A 19 -11.28 -23.02 24.37
CA LEU A 19 -12.09 -22.05 23.63
C LEU A 19 -13.59 -22.39 23.67
N MET A 20 -13.95 -23.66 23.48
CA MET A 20 -15.34 -24.12 23.51
C MET A 20 -15.95 -23.99 24.92
N LEU A 21 -15.17 -24.27 25.97
CA LEU A 21 -15.57 -24.12 27.37
C LEU A 21 -15.72 -22.64 27.77
N SER A 22 -14.95 -21.74 27.17
CA SER A 22 -14.96 -20.30 27.47
C SER A 22 -16.00 -19.50 26.67
N ASP A 23 -17.05 -20.13 26.16
CA ASP A 23 -18.07 -19.52 25.31
C ASP A 23 -17.49 -18.72 24.13
N MET A 24 -16.80 -19.44 23.24
CA MET A 24 -16.16 -18.88 22.04
C MET A 24 -17.07 -17.93 21.25
N PHE A 25 -18.38 -18.16 21.22
CA PHE A 25 -19.30 -17.33 20.43
C PHE A 25 -19.40 -15.89 20.94
N ALA A 26 -19.44 -15.68 22.26
CA ALA A 26 -19.46 -14.34 22.85
C ALA A 26 -18.16 -13.57 22.55
N VAL A 27 -17.02 -14.27 22.66
CA VAL A 27 -15.70 -13.72 22.33
C VAL A 27 -15.60 -13.38 20.83
N LEU A 28 -16.02 -14.30 19.97
CA LEU A 28 -16.00 -14.10 18.51
C LEU A 28 -16.86 -12.91 18.11
N ASN A 29 -18.08 -12.77 18.62
CA ASN A 29 -18.95 -11.63 18.31
C ASN A 29 -18.30 -10.29 18.70
N THR A 30 -17.65 -10.24 19.86
CA THR A 30 -16.97 -9.04 20.34
C THR A 30 -15.77 -8.68 19.45
N ILE A 31 -14.92 -9.67 19.12
CA ILE A 31 -13.73 -9.46 18.27
C ILE A 31 -14.13 -9.10 16.85
N LEU A 32 -15.14 -9.78 16.28
CA LEU A 32 -15.64 -9.48 14.93
C LEU A 32 -16.23 -8.07 14.87
N GLY A 33 -17.02 -7.66 15.87
CA GLY A 33 -17.57 -6.30 15.95
C GLY A 33 -16.47 -5.24 15.99
N PHE A 34 -15.47 -5.42 16.84
CA PHE A 34 -14.32 -4.53 16.92
C PHE A 34 -13.52 -4.47 15.61
N TYR A 35 -13.18 -5.63 15.03
CA TYR A 35 -12.38 -5.71 13.79
C TYR A 35 -13.15 -5.15 12.59
N SER A 36 -14.47 -5.34 12.54
CA SER A 36 -15.32 -4.86 11.44
C SER A 36 -15.32 -3.33 11.35
N ASN A 37 -15.30 -2.62 12.49
CA ASN A 37 -15.21 -1.16 12.51
C ASN A 37 -13.94 -0.65 11.83
N VAL A 38 -12.80 -1.28 12.13
CA VAL A 38 -11.50 -0.93 11.52
C VAL A 38 -11.49 -1.28 10.03
N ALA A 39 -11.98 -2.48 9.67
CA ALA A 39 -12.04 -2.94 8.28
C ALA A 39 -12.91 -2.02 7.41
N ILE A 40 -14.05 -1.57 7.93
CA ILE A 40 -14.95 -0.66 7.22
C ILE A 40 -14.34 0.74 7.07
N ALA A 41 -13.64 1.26 8.09
CA ALA A 41 -12.92 2.52 7.96
C ALA A 41 -11.82 2.43 6.88
N TRP A 42 -11.10 1.31 6.80
CA TRP A 42 -10.09 1.07 5.78
C TRP A 42 -10.68 1.00 4.37
N ILE A 43 -11.76 0.23 4.18
CA ILE A 43 -12.49 0.16 2.90
C ILE A 43 -13.01 1.55 2.52
N GLY A 44 -13.58 2.30 3.46
CA GLY A 44 -14.07 3.67 3.23
C GLY A 44 -12.99 4.61 2.72
N ALA A 45 -11.80 4.57 3.32
CA ALA A 45 -10.65 5.37 2.87
C ALA A 45 -10.23 5.00 1.43
N ILE A 46 -10.13 3.70 1.13
CA ILE A 46 -9.74 3.21 -0.20
C ILE A 46 -10.78 3.61 -1.25
N VAL A 47 -12.06 3.40 -0.99
CA VAL A 47 -13.13 3.74 -1.93
C VAL A 47 -13.15 5.24 -2.20
N ALA A 48 -13.00 6.08 -1.16
CA ALA A 48 -12.89 7.51 -1.35
C ALA A 48 -11.65 7.90 -2.19
N ASP A 49 -10.52 7.24 -1.99
CA ASP A 49 -9.31 7.53 -2.75
C ASP A 49 -9.44 7.17 -4.24
N LEU A 50 -10.00 5.99 -4.52
CA LEU A 50 -10.17 5.49 -5.89
C LEU A 50 -11.30 6.17 -6.65
N VAL A 51 -12.41 6.51 -5.98
CA VAL A 51 -13.63 7.06 -6.62
C VAL A 51 -13.66 8.59 -6.60
N ILE A 52 -13.02 9.25 -5.63
CA ILE A 52 -13.07 10.72 -5.51
C ILE A 52 -11.71 11.33 -5.82
N ASN A 53 -10.66 10.94 -5.08
CA ASN A 53 -9.37 11.64 -5.17
C ASN A 53 -8.70 11.48 -6.54
N LYS A 54 -8.75 10.28 -7.12
CA LYS A 54 -8.19 10.00 -8.44
C LYS A 54 -8.99 10.64 -9.59
N PRO A 55 -10.28 10.31 -9.81
CA PRO A 55 -10.99 10.76 -11.02
C PRO A 55 -11.54 12.19 -10.91
N LEU A 56 -11.96 12.64 -9.72
CA LEU A 56 -12.67 13.91 -9.57
C LEU A 56 -11.72 15.08 -9.28
N LEU A 57 -10.74 14.87 -8.39
CA LEU A 57 -9.83 15.93 -7.97
C LEU A 57 -8.60 16.09 -8.86
N LYS A 58 -8.23 15.09 -9.67
CA LYS A 58 -7.02 15.08 -10.54
C LYS A 58 -5.70 15.48 -9.85
N LEU A 59 -5.69 15.51 -8.52
CA LEU A 59 -4.54 15.82 -7.68
C LEU A 59 -3.63 14.60 -7.46
N SER A 60 -4.15 13.41 -7.78
CA SER A 60 -3.44 12.12 -7.72
C SER A 60 -3.23 11.59 -9.14
N PRO A 61 -2.07 10.98 -9.46
CA PRO A 61 -1.84 10.36 -10.76
C PRO A 61 -2.93 9.32 -11.08
N SER A 62 -3.34 9.29 -12.35
CA SER A 62 -4.40 8.41 -12.87
C SER A 62 -4.10 6.93 -12.62
N TYR A 63 -2.82 6.57 -12.50
CA TYR A 63 -2.36 5.21 -12.28
C TYR A 63 -2.04 4.90 -10.80
N VAL A 64 -1.97 3.60 -10.49
CA VAL A 64 -1.43 3.09 -9.23
C VAL A 64 0.02 2.65 -9.48
N GLU A 65 0.93 3.16 -8.66
CA GLU A 65 2.34 2.81 -8.66
C GLU A 65 2.58 1.87 -7.47
N PHE A 66 3.29 0.77 -7.71
CA PHE A 66 3.53 -0.26 -6.67
C PHE A 66 4.98 -0.28 -6.20
N LYS A 67 5.87 0.39 -6.94
CA LYS A 67 7.31 0.35 -6.73
C LYS A 67 7.72 1.18 -5.52
N ARG A 68 8.40 0.54 -4.56
CA ARG A 68 8.94 1.18 -3.35
C ARG A 68 9.73 2.45 -3.66
N ALA A 69 10.51 2.48 -4.73
CA ALA A 69 11.34 3.64 -5.09
C ALA A 69 10.55 4.93 -5.35
N TYR A 70 9.31 4.84 -5.85
CA TYR A 70 8.51 6.00 -6.25
C TYR A 70 7.43 6.37 -5.23
N LEU A 71 7.17 5.51 -4.24
CA LEU A 71 6.15 5.75 -3.21
C LEU A 71 6.77 6.19 -1.88
N TYR A 72 6.07 7.08 -1.19
CA TYR A 72 6.31 7.29 0.24
C TYR A 72 5.93 6.02 1.02
N SER A 73 6.61 5.81 2.15
CA SER A 73 6.34 4.65 3.03
C SER A 73 4.92 4.70 3.62
N ILE A 74 4.41 5.90 3.89
CA ILE A 74 3.09 6.13 4.44
C ILE A 74 2.45 7.28 3.67
N ASN A 75 1.29 7.02 3.06
CA ASN A 75 0.44 8.07 2.52
C ASN A 75 -0.49 8.60 3.63
N PRO A 76 -0.30 9.84 4.13
CA PRO A 76 -1.10 10.38 5.22
C PRO A 76 -2.57 10.54 4.83
N VAL A 77 -2.91 10.68 3.55
CA VAL A 77 -4.30 10.89 3.10
C VAL A 77 -5.18 9.70 3.48
N GLY A 78 -4.80 8.49 3.06
CA GLY A 78 -5.55 7.28 3.38
C GLY A 78 -5.34 6.82 4.82
N PHE A 79 -4.09 6.84 5.30
CA PHE A 79 -3.74 6.30 6.61
C PHE A 79 -4.36 7.10 7.76
N VAL A 80 -4.28 8.44 7.72
CA VAL A 80 -4.88 9.28 8.76
C VAL A 80 -6.41 9.17 8.71
N SER A 81 -7.01 9.15 7.51
CA SER A 81 -8.47 9.01 7.37
C SER A 81 -9.00 7.69 7.93
N MET A 82 -8.32 6.58 7.63
CA MET A 82 -8.63 5.27 8.20
C MET A 82 -8.45 5.28 9.73
N LEU A 83 -7.34 5.83 10.23
CA LEU A 83 -7.02 5.81 11.66
C LEU A 83 -8.01 6.63 12.47
N VAL A 84 -8.32 7.85 12.02
CA VAL A 84 -9.32 8.70 12.67
C VAL A 84 -10.70 8.04 12.60
N GLY A 85 -11.11 7.51 11.44
CA GLY A 85 -12.37 6.77 11.30
C GLY A 85 -12.48 5.57 12.26
N SER A 86 -11.40 4.80 12.38
CA SER A 86 -11.31 3.65 13.27
C SER A 86 -11.40 4.06 14.74
N VAL A 87 -10.64 5.08 15.16
CA VAL A 87 -10.62 5.55 16.56
C VAL A 87 -12.01 6.05 16.98
N PHE A 88 -12.65 6.90 16.19
CA PHE A 88 -13.98 7.43 16.52
C PHE A 88 -15.05 6.33 16.52
N SER A 89 -14.96 5.38 15.60
CA SER A 89 -15.87 4.22 15.56
C SER A 89 -15.71 3.30 16.77
N ILE A 90 -14.46 3.03 17.19
CA ILE A 90 -14.19 2.22 18.40
C ILE A 90 -14.69 2.93 19.65
N LEU A 91 -14.48 4.25 19.77
CA LEU A 91 -15.02 5.04 20.88
C LEU A 91 -16.56 4.97 20.91
N ALA A 92 -17.21 5.05 19.74
CA ALA A 92 -18.65 4.87 19.63
C ALA A 92 -19.09 3.46 20.04
N PHE A 93 -18.37 2.42 19.62
CA PHE A 93 -18.63 1.02 19.98
C PHE A 93 -18.62 0.78 21.51
N TYR A 94 -17.76 1.49 22.25
CA TYR A 94 -17.72 1.47 23.71
C TYR A 94 -18.70 2.45 24.39
N HIS A 95 -19.73 2.90 23.67
CA HIS A 95 -20.80 3.79 24.17
C HIS A 95 -20.32 5.20 24.61
N ALA A 96 -19.12 5.66 24.21
CA ALA A 96 -18.61 6.96 24.61
C ALA A 96 -19.49 8.15 24.14
N PHE A 97 -20.25 7.95 23.05
CA PHE A 97 -21.17 8.94 22.48
C PHE A 97 -22.65 8.55 22.63
N GLY A 98 -22.96 7.57 23.48
CA GLY A 98 -24.31 7.05 23.73
C GLY A 98 -24.70 5.84 22.88
N ASP A 99 -25.82 5.22 23.25
CA ASP A 99 -26.28 3.92 22.71
C ASP A 99 -26.64 3.96 21.23
N PHE A 100 -27.12 5.11 20.76
CA PHE A 100 -27.46 5.29 19.35
C PHE A 100 -26.22 5.16 18.45
N LEU A 101 -25.12 5.86 18.78
CA LEU A 101 -23.90 5.80 17.99
C LEU A 101 -23.14 4.49 18.15
N ALA A 102 -23.32 3.79 19.28
CA ALA A 102 -22.78 2.45 19.46
C ALA A 102 -23.34 1.46 18.43
N ALA A 103 -24.65 1.47 18.18
CA ALA A 103 -25.27 0.60 17.17
C ALA A 103 -24.89 0.99 15.72
N TRP A 104 -24.59 2.27 15.50
CA TRP A 104 -24.20 2.82 14.18
C TRP A 104 -22.69 2.97 14.01
N SER A 105 -21.87 2.39 14.89
CA SER A 105 -20.41 2.55 14.86
C SER A 105 -19.76 2.22 13.51
N PRO A 106 -20.19 1.18 12.75
CA PRO A 106 -19.56 0.87 11.46
C PRO A 106 -19.88 1.93 10.41
N TYR A 107 -21.10 2.47 10.41
CA TYR A 107 -21.51 3.57 9.53
C TYR A 107 -20.74 4.85 9.85
N LEU A 108 -20.48 5.12 11.13
CA LEU A 108 -19.63 6.23 11.55
C LEU A 108 -18.20 6.06 11.01
N ALA A 109 -17.61 4.87 11.15
CA ALA A 109 -16.29 4.55 10.60
C ALA A 109 -16.22 4.82 9.09
N LEU A 110 -17.22 4.33 8.36
CA LEU A 110 -17.30 4.49 6.90
C LEU A 110 -17.40 5.96 6.51
N THR A 111 -18.39 6.67 7.06
CA THR A 111 -18.67 8.06 6.70
C THR A 111 -17.52 8.99 7.04
N LEU A 112 -16.92 8.82 8.22
CA LEU A 112 -15.80 9.65 8.66
C LEU A 112 -14.58 9.43 7.77
N SER A 113 -14.20 8.17 7.53
CA SER A 113 -13.04 7.83 6.69
C SER A 113 -13.24 8.26 5.23
N PHE A 114 -14.46 8.08 4.71
CA PHE A 114 -14.82 8.44 3.34
C PHE A 114 -14.77 9.95 3.09
N VAL A 115 -15.21 10.76 4.07
CA VAL A 115 -15.19 12.23 3.97
C VAL A 115 -13.81 12.80 4.28
N LEU A 116 -13.09 12.22 5.25
CA LEU A 116 -11.78 12.74 5.65
C LEU A 116 -10.72 12.52 4.57
N SER A 117 -10.82 11.46 3.78
CA SER A 117 -9.85 11.17 2.71
C SER A 117 -9.78 12.29 1.66
N PRO A 118 -10.88 12.78 1.05
CA PRO A 118 -10.85 13.95 0.17
C PRO A 118 -10.41 15.24 0.85
N VAL A 119 -10.83 15.49 2.09
CA VAL A 119 -10.43 16.68 2.85
C VAL A 119 -8.91 16.70 3.05
N MET A 120 -8.33 15.57 3.45
CA MET A 120 -6.89 15.41 3.62
C MET A 120 -6.15 15.50 2.28
N CYS A 121 -6.73 14.99 1.19
CA CYS A 121 -6.15 15.12 -0.15
C CYS A 121 -6.06 16.60 -0.58
N ILE A 122 -7.12 17.38 -0.36
CA ILE A 122 -7.14 18.83 -0.64
C ILE A 122 -6.13 19.56 0.24
N ALA A 123 -6.10 19.27 1.54
CA ALA A 123 -5.18 19.89 2.48
C ALA A 123 -3.71 19.60 2.13
N THR A 124 -3.41 18.37 1.72
CA THR A 124 -2.05 17.94 1.34
C THR A 124 -1.68 18.28 -0.11
N LYS A 125 -2.63 18.76 -0.92
CA LYS A 125 -2.47 19.10 -2.34
C LYS A 125 -1.84 17.96 -3.18
N GLY A 126 -2.14 16.71 -2.85
CA GLY A 126 -1.63 15.53 -3.57
C GLY A 126 -0.12 15.26 -3.43
N LYS A 127 0.60 15.98 -2.55
CA LYS A 127 2.07 15.89 -2.45
C LYS A 127 2.61 14.52 -2.04
N TYR A 128 1.82 13.71 -1.35
CA TYR A 128 2.27 12.44 -0.75
C TYR A 128 1.92 11.19 -1.57
N TYR A 129 1.46 11.33 -2.82
CA TYR A 129 1.17 10.17 -3.67
C TYR A 129 2.41 9.62 -4.38
N LEU A 130 3.37 10.48 -4.75
CA LEU A 130 4.62 10.10 -5.42
C LEU A 130 5.79 10.83 -4.76
N ALA A 131 6.81 10.07 -4.38
CA ALA A 131 8.07 10.61 -3.84
C ALA A 131 8.96 11.20 -4.95
N ARG A 132 8.90 10.61 -6.15
CA ARG A 132 9.55 11.13 -7.36
C ARG A 132 8.76 10.76 -8.60
N ARG A 133 9.00 11.48 -9.69
CA ARG A 133 8.38 11.23 -10.99
C ARG A 133 8.94 9.95 -11.62
N ASN A 134 8.11 9.18 -12.32
CA ASN A 134 8.53 7.96 -13.00
C ASN A 134 8.50 8.17 -14.53
N PRO A 135 9.62 8.57 -15.17
CA PRO A 135 9.65 8.86 -16.60
C PRO A 135 9.28 7.64 -17.46
N LEU A 136 9.68 6.43 -17.06
CA LEU A 136 9.31 5.20 -17.77
C LEU A 136 7.81 4.98 -17.80
N ARG A 137 7.11 5.28 -16.69
CA ARG A 137 5.67 5.07 -16.61
C ARG A 137 4.90 6.06 -17.50
N GLU A 138 5.38 7.30 -17.60
CA GLU A 138 4.78 8.30 -18.49
C GLU A 138 4.95 7.94 -19.95
N GLU A 139 6.08 7.34 -20.31
CA GLU A 139 6.31 6.90 -21.68
C GLU A 139 5.46 5.67 -22.03
N ILE A 140 5.30 4.73 -21.09
CA ILE A 140 4.39 3.58 -21.25
C ILE A 140 2.93 4.05 -21.39
N GLU A 141 2.53 5.13 -20.70
CA GLU A 141 1.18 5.69 -20.82
C GLU A 141 0.94 6.32 -22.21
N LYS A 142 1.97 6.92 -22.82
CA LYS A 142 1.88 7.45 -24.20
C LYS A 142 1.93 6.32 -25.23
N GLU A 143 2.81 5.35 -25.05
CA GLU A 143 3.05 4.26 -25.98
C GLU A 143 2.96 2.90 -25.26
N PRO A 144 1.76 2.29 -25.15
CA PRO A 144 1.56 1.08 -24.36
C PRO A 144 2.33 -0.15 -24.89
N LEU A 145 2.80 -0.14 -26.14
CA LEU A 145 3.68 -1.19 -26.68
C LEU A 145 5.01 -1.31 -25.91
N TRP A 146 5.42 -0.26 -25.20
CA TRP A 146 6.66 -0.24 -24.42
C TRP A 146 6.56 -1.07 -23.15
N ALA A 147 5.34 -1.35 -22.67
CA ALA A 147 5.13 -2.14 -21.47
C ALA A 147 5.74 -3.55 -21.58
N GLY A 148 5.70 -4.16 -22.77
CA GLY A 148 6.25 -5.50 -23.02
C GLY A 148 7.76 -5.54 -23.25
N GLN A 149 8.43 -4.39 -23.30
CA GLN A 149 9.88 -4.36 -23.43
C GLN A 149 10.55 -4.70 -22.09
N THR A 150 11.78 -5.20 -22.14
CA THR A 150 12.49 -5.66 -20.94
C THR A 150 13.83 -4.99 -20.74
N LEU A 151 14.19 -4.76 -19.48
CA LEU A 151 15.51 -4.30 -19.06
C LEU A 151 16.18 -5.36 -18.19
N LEU A 152 17.51 -5.37 -18.22
CA LEU A 152 18.33 -6.23 -17.36
C LEU A 152 18.42 -5.60 -15.96
N ASP A 153 18.19 -6.39 -14.92
CA ASP A 153 18.50 -6.01 -13.55
C ASP A 153 19.98 -6.29 -13.25
N VAL A 154 20.68 -5.26 -12.77
CA VAL A 154 22.14 -5.30 -12.52
C VAL A 154 22.51 -6.29 -11.41
N VAL A 155 21.61 -6.59 -10.48
CA VAL A 155 21.91 -7.42 -9.31
C VAL A 155 21.74 -8.91 -9.62
N ASP A 156 20.59 -9.29 -10.19
CA ASP A 156 20.26 -10.70 -10.43
C ASP A 156 20.46 -11.15 -11.88
N GLN A 157 20.82 -10.22 -12.77
CA GLN A 157 21.12 -10.45 -14.19
C GLN A 157 19.94 -11.07 -14.97
N LYS A 158 18.71 -10.81 -14.52
CA LYS A 158 17.49 -11.25 -15.21
C LYS A 158 16.82 -10.08 -15.91
N ARG A 159 16.07 -10.40 -16.98
CA ARG A 159 15.29 -9.41 -17.72
C ARG A 159 13.87 -9.34 -17.16
N TYR A 160 13.43 -8.13 -16.84
CA TYR A 160 12.08 -7.84 -16.35
C TYR A 160 11.43 -6.78 -17.22
N GLU A 161 10.10 -6.77 -17.25
CA GLU A 161 9.31 -5.82 -18.02
C GLU A 161 9.51 -4.38 -17.51
N LEU A 162 9.47 -3.40 -18.41
CA LEU A 162 9.63 -1.98 -18.10
C LEU A 162 8.75 -1.46 -16.95
N PRO A 163 7.46 -1.83 -16.84
CA PRO A 163 6.61 -1.45 -15.71
C PRO A 163 7.18 -1.91 -14.37
N ASP A 164 7.91 -3.03 -14.33
CA ASP A 164 8.48 -3.61 -13.12
C ASP A 164 9.91 -3.13 -12.82
N MET A 165 10.47 -2.26 -13.66
CA MET A 165 11.84 -1.78 -13.50
C MET A 165 11.89 -0.41 -12.82
N VAL A 166 12.92 -0.25 -11.98
CA VAL A 166 13.40 1.03 -11.43
C VAL A 166 14.65 1.36 -12.22
N HIS A 167 14.59 2.43 -13.02
CA HIS A 167 15.63 2.70 -14.01
C HIS A 167 16.91 3.28 -13.40
N ASP A 168 16.76 4.10 -12.36
CA ASP A 168 17.88 4.76 -11.69
C ASP A 168 17.80 4.48 -10.18
N CYS A 169 18.62 3.52 -9.74
CA CYS A 169 18.84 3.19 -8.35
C CYS A 169 20.23 3.68 -7.90
N PRO A 170 20.33 4.69 -7.02
CA PRO A 170 21.61 5.25 -6.59
C PRO A 170 22.47 4.31 -5.74
N PHE A 171 21.88 3.24 -5.18
CA PHE A 171 22.58 2.26 -4.36
C PHE A 171 23.27 1.17 -5.18
N HIS A 172 22.59 0.67 -6.22
CA HIS A 172 23.11 -0.37 -7.12
C HIS A 172 23.75 0.21 -8.40
N HIS A 173 23.70 1.54 -8.57
CA HIS A 173 24.25 2.28 -9.71
C HIS A 173 23.75 1.77 -11.08
N GLY A 174 22.44 1.55 -11.19
CA GLY A 174 21.84 1.13 -12.46
C GLY A 174 20.37 0.73 -12.34
N THR A 175 19.91 0.01 -13.36
CA THR A 175 18.55 -0.50 -13.48
C THR A 175 18.35 -1.71 -12.57
N VAL A 176 17.32 -1.68 -11.74
CA VAL A 176 16.97 -2.79 -10.83
C VAL A 176 15.48 -3.10 -10.91
N SER A 177 15.11 -4.36 -10.71
CA SER A 177 13.71 -4.76 -10.65
C SER A 177 13.02 -4.25 -9.38
N SER A 178 11.69 -4.20 -9.43
CA SER A 178 10.83 -3.90 -8.28
C SER A 178 11.07 -4.88 -7.13
N LEU A 179 11.38 -6.15 -7.44
CA LEU A 179 11.74 -7.18 -6.48
C LEU A 179 13.08 -6.87 -5.78
N THR A 180 14.15 -6.64 -6.55
CA THR A 180 15.47 -6.28 -6.01
C THR A 180 15.40 -5.01 -5.16
N CYS A 181 14.65 -4.00 -5.60
CA CYS A 181 14.39 -2.78 -4.86
C CYS A 181 13.69 -3.03 -3.51
N THR A 182 12.76 -3.99 -3.47
CA THR A 182 12.02 -4.34 -2.26
C THR A 182 12.87 -5.17 -1.29
N LEU A 183 13.71 -6.07 -1.80
CA LEU A 183 14.57 -6.93 -0.98
C LEU A 183 15.79 -6.18 -0.40
N THR A 184 16.28 -5.14 -1.07
CA THR A 184 17.43 -4.36 -0.61
C THR A 184 17.02 -3.40 0.51
N LYS A 185 17.35 -3.71 1.76
CA LYS A 185 17.01 -2.88 2.93
C LYS A 185 18.06 -1.82 3.25
N ASP A 186 19.33 -2.08 2.93
CA ASP A 186 20.48 -1.23 3.29
C ASP A 186 20.54 0.09 2.51
N CYS A 187 19.71 0.25 1.47
CA CYS A 187 19.66 1.45 0.66
C CYS A 187 19.02 2.67 1.36
N HIS A 188 18.32 2.47 2.49
CA HIS A 188 17.70 3.52 3.30
C HIS A 188 16.93 4.61 2.51
N ASP A 189 16.21 4.19 1.46
CA ASP A 189 15.40 5.06 0.60
C ASP A 189 16.17 6.27 0.01
N MET A 190 17.46 6.10 -0.30
CA MET A 190 18.31 7.14 -0.91
C MET A 190 17.71 7.77 -2.18
N CYS A 191 16.96 7.00 -2.96
CA CYS A 191 16.28 7.45 -4.18
C CYS A 191 15.11 8.43 -3.94
N LYS A 192 14.72 8.67 -2.68
CA LYS A 192 13.60 9.55 -2.28
C LYS A 192 14.04 10.81 -1.53
N ARG A 193 15.34 10.99 -1.28
CA ARG A 193 15.84 12.14 -0.51
C ARG A 193 15.71 13.43 -1.31
N ASP A 194 15.40 14.51 -0.61
CA ASP A 194 15.33 15.85 -1.20
C ASP A 194 16.66 16.20 -1.87
N GLY A 195 16.62 16.43 -3.19
CA GLY A 195 17.80 16.74 -4.01
C GLY A 195 18.25 15.61 -4.95
N TYR A 196 17.73 14.39 -4.82
CA TYR A 196 17.95 13.36 -5.83
C TYR A 196 17.07 13.63 -7.05
N THR A 197 17.72 13.83 -8.20
CA THR A 197 17.09 13.90 -9.52
C THR A 197 17.53 12.70 -10.33
N ASP A 198 16.59 12.11 -11.08
CA ASP A 198 16.93 11.04 -12.01
C ASP A 198 18.00 11.51 -13.00
N SER A 199 19.10 10.78 -13.02
CA SER A 199 20.25 11.08 -13.87
C SER A 199 20.02 10.58 -15.30
N THR A 200 19.22 9.53 -15.47
CA THR A 200 18.93 8.91 -16.76
C THR A 200 17.78 9.63 -17.47
N SER A 201 18.06 10.15 -18.66
CA SER A 201 17.04 10.75 -19.52
C SER A 201 16.15 9.68 -20.17
N THR A 202 14.92 10.05 -20.52
CA THR A 202 14.01 9.15 -21.26
C THR A 202 14.63 8.63 -22.54
N GLU A 203 15.42 9.44 -23.25
CA GLU A 203 16.10 9.10 -24.51
C GLU A 203 17.17 8.01 -24.34
N GLU A 204 17.93 8.03 -23.25
CA GLU A 204 18.90 6.98 -22.93
C GLU A 204 18.20 5.65 -22.61
N LEU A 205 17.04 5.72 -21.95
CA LEU A 205 16.19 4.55 -21.70
C LEU A 205 15.65 3.98 -23.02
N LYS A 206 15.19 4.81 -23.96
CA LYS A 206 14.76 4.34 -25.31
C LYS A 206 15.87 3.53 -26.00
N THR A 207 17.11 4.01 -25.87
CA THR A 207 18.28 3.40 -26.50
C THR A 207 18.68 2.09 -25.83
N ALA A 208 18.59 2.00 -24.50
CA ALA A 208 18.92 0.79 -23.73
C ALA A 208 17.90 -0.35 -23.91
N VAL A 209 16.66 0.00 -24.28
CA VAL A 209 15.55 -0.95 -24.47
C VAL A 209 15.44 -1.43 -25.92
N ALA A 210 16.10 -0.75 -26.86
CA ALA A 210 16.16 -1.20 -28.26
C ALA A 210 16.65 -2.66 -28.33
N PRO A 211 15.95 -3.52 -29.09
CA PRO A 211 16.35 -4.91 -29.21
C PRO A 211 17.78 -4.95 -29.74
N GLN A 212 18.69 -5.57 -28.99
CA GLN A 212 19.98 -5.95 -29.54
C GLN A 212 19.69 -6.92 -30.69
N SER A 213 19.80 -6.44 -31.92
CA SER A 213 19.73 -7.26 -33.11
C SER A 213 20.91 -8.23 -33.07
N SER A 214 20.62 -9.49 -32.76
CA SER A 214 21.52 -10.63 -32.96
C SER A 214 20.70 -11.84 -33.34
#